data_AF-A0A4R4LUV0-F1
#
_entry.id   AF-A0A4R4LUV0-F1
#
_cell.length_a   1.000
_cell.length_b   1.000
_cell.length_c   1.000
_cell.angle_alpha   90.00
_cell.angle_beta   90.00
_cell.angle_gamma   90.00
#
_symmetry.space_group_name_H-M   'P 1'
#
loop_
_entity.id
_entity.type
_entity.pdbx_description
1 polymer ?
#
loop_
_entity_poly.entity_id
_entity_poly.type
_entity_poly.pdbx_seq_one_letter_code
_entity_poly.pdbx_strand_id
1 'polypeptide(L)'
;MRYFDWATDLGLIDWVQVASAFFSAVAAGLALIAIVQAGKAATENQEAMIRERRIDFELDVLTQILTEMAYMTDPGSRPKIKLLAAVLPVETVPLTRAVFQLESEPNSVEEARDYGYTAGGPLPDALLERIREECTNSVQANLRERALSSPRHRILWWRGRPA
;
A
#
# COMPACT_ATOMS: atom_id res chain seq x y z
N MET A 1 -15.49 4.26 77.21
CA MET A 1 -14.61 5.38 76.80
C MET A 1 -13.50 4.80 75.93
N ARG A 2 -13.65 4.88 74.60
CA ARG A 2 -12.57 4.57 73.65
C ARG A 2 -11.88 5.89 73.33
N TYR A 3 -10.61 6.01 73.70
CA TYR A 3 -9.78 7.10 73.23
C TYR A 3 -9.59 6.90 71.73
N PHE A 4 -10.18 7.79 70.93
CA PHE A 4 -9.98 7.87 69.49
C PHE A 4 -8.58 8.44 69.29
N ASP A 5 -7.65 7.60 68.85
CA ASP A 5 -6.22 7.89 68.79
C ASP A 5 -5.92 8.71 67.52
N TRP A 6 -6.30 9.99 67.58
CA TRP A 6 -6.22 10.98 66.50
C TRP A 6 -4.81 11.17 65.92
N ALA A 7 -3.77 10.78 66.67
CA ALA A 7 -2.38 10.82 66.21
C ALA A 7 -2.06 9.72 65.18
N THR A 8 -2.69 8.55 65.28
CA THR A 8 -2.53 7.48 64.28
C THR A 8 -3.31 7.74 62.98
N ASP A 9 -4.45 8.43 63.06
CA ASP A 9 -5.24 8.81 61.88
C ASP A 9 -4.53 9.86 61.00
N LEU A 10 -3.84 10.84 61.62
CA LEU A 10 -3.11 11.88 60.87
C LEU A 10 -1.92 11.31 60.08
N GLY A 11 -1.17 10.37 60.66
CA GLY A 11 -0.05 9.72 59.97
C GLY A 11 -0.49 8.81 58.83
N LEU A 12 -1.62 8.10 58.96
CA LEU A 12 -2.17 7.25 57.91
C LEU A 12 -2.68 8.06 56.71
N ILE A 13 -3.32 9.20 56.95
CA ILE A 13 -3.81 10.10 55.88
C ILE A 13 -2.66 10.62 55.02
N ASP A 14 -1.53 10.97 55.63
CA ASP A 14 -0.35 11.50 54.93
C ASP A 14 0.29 10.44 54.00
N TRP A 15 0.42 9.20 54.48
CA TRP A 15 0.94 8.10 53.67
C TRP A 15 0.02 7.71 52.51
N VAL A 16 -1.30 7.78 52.71
CA VAL A 16 -2.28 7.56 51.62
C VAL A 16 -2.17 8.64 50.55
N GLN A 17 -1.90 9.90 50.92
CA GLN A 17 -1.67 10.98 49.96
C GLN A 17 -0.36 10.77 49.17
N VAL A 18 0.73 10.41 49.85
CA VAL A 18 2.01 10.11 49.18
C VAL A 18 1.87 8.91 48.24
N ALA A 19 1.20 7.84 48.67
CA ALA A 19 0.95 6.67 47.85
C ALA A 19 0.08 7.00 46.62
N SER A 20 -1.01 7.77 46.80
CA SER A 20 -1.88 8.14 45.69
C SER A 20 -1.16 9.04 44.67
N ALA A 21 -0.37 10.03 45.14
CA ALA A 21 0.45 10.87 44.27
C ALA A 21 1.47 10.04 43.48
N PHE A 22 2.10 9.05 44.11
CA PHE A 22 3.02 8.13 43.44
C PHE A 22 2.31 7.30 42.35
N PHE A 23 1.16 6.70 42.65
CA PHE A 23 0.40 5.93 41.66
C PHE A 23 -0.10 6.80 40.51
N SER A 24 -0.53 8.04 40.78
CA SER A 24 -0.90 9.00 39.73
C SER A 24 0.28 9.33 38.82
N ALA A 25 1.48 9.54 39.38
CA ALA A 25 2.68 9.78 38.59
C ALA A 25 3.06 8.58 37.72
N VAL A 26 2.98 7.35 38.27
CA VAL A 26 3.21 6.11 37.51
C VAL A 26 2.18 5.96 36.38
N ALA A 27 0.90 6.19 36.67
CA ALA A 27 -0.17 6.13 35.66
C ALA A 27 0.05 7.15 34.54
N ALA A 28 0.43 8.38 34.87
CA ALA A 28 0.77 9.41 33.89
C ALA A 28 1.98 9.01 33.03
N GLY A 29 3.02 8.41 33.64
CA GLY A 29 4.18 7.89 32.93
C GLY A 29 3.82 6.77 31.95
N LEU A 30 3.00 5.81 32.38
CA LEU A 30 2.51 4.72 31.53
C LEU A 30 1.64 5.25 30.38
N ALA A 31 0.78 6.24 30.65
CA ALA A 31 -0.04 6.87 29.61
C ALA A 31 0.83 7.54 28.54
N LEU A 32 1.89 8.26 28.93
CA LEU A 32 2.84 8.86 27.98
C LEU A 32 3.54 7.80 27.13
N ILE A 33 4.01 6.72 27.74
CA ILE A 33 4.66 5.61 27.00
C ILE A 33 3.67 5.00 25.99
N ALA A 34 2.43 4.77 26.41
CA ALA A 34 1.38 4.23 25.55
C ALA A 34 1.08 5.16 24.36
N ILE A 35 1.03 6.47 24.57
CA ILE A 35 0.83 7.46 23.49
C ILE A 35 1.98 7.42 22.49
N VAL A 36 3.23 7.37 22.96
CA VAL A 36 4.41 7.30 22.08
C VAL A 36 4.41 6.02 21.25
N GLN A 37 4.07 4.87 21.87
CA GLN A 37 3.97 3.61 21.17
C GLN A 37 2.81 3.61 20.16
N ALA A 38 1.66 4.16 20.53
CA ALA A 38 0.52 4.30 19.64
C ALA A 38 0.84 5.17 18.42
N GLY A 39 1.62 6.25 18.61
CA GLY A 39 2.09 7.11 17.52
C GLY A 39 2.94 6.35 16.49
N LYS A 40 3.90 5.54 16.95
CA LYS A 40 4.73 4.71 16.07
C LYS A 40 3.93 3.64 15.33
N ALA A 41 3.00 2.98 16.02
CA ALA A 41 2.12 2.01 15.38
C ALA A 41 1.19 2.66 14.35
N ALA A 42 0.74 3.90 14.59
CA ALA A 42 -0.10 4.64 13.66
C ALA A 42 0.65 4.99 12.37
N THR A 43 1.93 5.40 12.45
CA THR A 43 2.73 5.69 11.25
C THR A 43 2.99 4.45 10.41
N GLU A 44 3.35 3.33 11.04
CA GLU A 44 3.57 2.06 10.35
C GLU A 44 2.27 1.55 9.68
N ASN A 45 1.13 1.69 10.36
CA ASN A 45 -0.17 1.34 9.78
C ASN A 45 -0.57 2.27 8.63
N GLN A 46 -0.30 3.57 8.73
CA GLN A 46 -0.58 4.52 7.64
C GLN A 46 0.25 4.22 6.40
N GLU A 47 1.55 3.96 6.55
CA GLU A 47 2.42 3.57 5.44
C GLU A 47 1.96 2.27 4.78
N ALA A 48 1.57 1.27 5.59
CA ALA A 48 1.01 0.03 5.08
C ALA A 48 -0.30 0.25 4.31
N MET A 49 -1.21 1.09 4.83
CA MET A 49 -2.46 1.43 4.17
C MET A 49 -2.25 2.18 2.85
N ILE A 50 -1.29 3.10 2.80
CA ILE A 50 -0.96 3.84 1.57
C ILE A 50 -0.44 2.87 0.51
N ARG A 51 0.45 1.94 0.90
CA ARG A 51 0.96 0.91 0.00
C ARG A 51 -0.16 0.00 -0.53
N GLU A 52 -1.02 -0.49 0.35
CA GLU A 52 -2.15 -1.36 -0.04
C GLU A 52 -3.11 -0.64 -1.00
N ARG A 53 -3.46 0.61 -0.71
CA ARG A 53 -4.30 1.44 -1.59
C ARG A 53 -3.65 1.70 -2.94
N ARG A 54 -2.33 1.90 -2.99
CA ARG A 54 -1.59 2.06 -4.25
C ARG A 54 -1.68 0.81 -5.10
N ILE A 55 -1.46 -0.37 -4.52
CA ILE A 55 -1.56 -1.65 -5.22
C ILE A 55 -2.98 -1.89 -5.74
N ASP A 56 -4.01 -1.63 -4.92
CA ASP A 56 -5.41 -1.77 -5.34
C ASP A 56 -5.76 -0.82 -6.51
N PHE A 57 -5.27 0.43 -6.45
CA PHE A 57 -5.42 1.39 -7.54
C PHE A 57 -4.73 0.90 -8.83
N GLU A 58 -3.47 0.49 -8.75
CA GLU A 58 -2.72 -0.01 -9.91
C GLU A 58 -3.40 -1.24 -10.54
N LEU A 59 -3.91 -2.18 -9.73
CA LEU A 59 -4.65 -3.35 -10.20
C LEU A 59 -5.95 -2.99 -10.92
N ASP A 60 -6.70 -2.02 -10.39
CA ASP A 60 -7.94 -1.53 -11.00
C ASP A 60 -7.64 -0.90 -12.37
N VAL A 61 -6.63 -0.02 -12.45
CA VAL A 61 -6.22 0.63 -13.70
C VAL A 61 -5.73 -0.39 -14.72
N LEU A 62 -4.90 -1.37 -14.33
CA LEU A 62 -4.43 -2.43 -15.22
C LEU A 62 -5.60 -3.28 -15.76
N THR A 63 -6.58 -3.57 -14.92
CA THR A 63 -7.78 -4.32 -15.34
C THR A 63 -8.63 -3.50 -16.32
N GLN A 64 -8.74 -2.20 -16.12
CA GLN A 64 -9.42 -1.29 -17.05
C GLN A 64 -8.68 -1.20 -18.39
N ILE A 65 -7.35 -1.13 -18.40
CA ILE A 65 -6.55 -1.18 -19.63
C ILE A 65 -6.82 -2.48 -20.40
N LEU A 66 -6.72 -3.64 -19.72
CA LEU A 66 -7.01 -4.94 -20.34
C LEU A 66 -8.43 -5.02 -20.91
N THR A 67 -9.40 -4.44 -20.21
CA THR A 67 -10.80 -4.37 -20.66
C THR A 67 -10.93 -3.51 -21.91
N GLU A 68 -10.39 -2.29 -21.91
CA GLU A 68 -10.45 -1.38 -23.07
C GLU A 68 -9.64 -1.92 -24.26
N MET A 69 -8.58 -2.69 -24.03
CA MET A 69 -7.85 -3.41 -25.08
C MET A 69 -8.70 -4.49 -25.75
N ALA A 70 -9.63 -5.14 -25.05
CA ALA A 70 -10.56 -6.08 -25.67
C ALA A 70 -11.53 -5.38 -26.65
N TYR A 71 -11.76 -4.07 -26.45
CA TYR A 71 -12.60 -3.22 -27.30
C TYR A 71 -11.77 -2.25 -28.15
N MET A 72 -10.54 -2.60 -28.53
CA MET A 72 -9.66 -1.67 -29.27
C MET A 72 -10.14 -1.29 -30.67
N THR A 73 -11.16 -1.98 -31.18
CA THR A 73 -11.86 -1.61 -32.41
C THR A 73 -12.74 -0.37 -32.26
N ASP A 74 -13.10 0.01 -31.03
CA ASP A 74 -13.84 1.23 -30.75
C ASP A 74 -12.88 2.45 -30.79
N PRO A 75 -13.19 3.50 -31.59
CA PRO A 75 -12.39 4.74 -31.63
C PRO A 75 -12.21 5.41 -30.25
N GLY A 76 -13.10 5.16 -29.27
CA GLY A 76 -12.99 5.68 -27.92
C GLY A 76 -11.94 4.98 -27.02
N SER A 77 -11.49 3.78 -27.36
CA SER A 77 -10.67 2.95 -26.46
C SER A 77 -9.22 3.43 -26.36
N ARG A 78 -8.61 3.84 -27.48
CA ARG A 78 -7.22 4.35 -27.52
C ARG A 78 -6.95 5.53 -26.60
N PRO A 79 -7.73 6.63 -26.62
CA PRO A 79 -7.49 7.75 -25.72
C PRO A 79 -7.70 7.38 -24.25
N LYS A 80 -8.63 6.47 -23.93
CA LYS A 80 -8.81 5.97 -22.57
C LYS A 80 -7.59 5.17 -22.10
N ILE A 81 -7.11 4.22 -22.90
CA ILE A 81 -5.90 3.43 -22.57
C ILE A 81 -4.71 4.37 -22.35
N LYS A 82 -4.55 5.41 -23.19
CA LYS A 82 -3.50 6.43 -22.98
C LYS A 82 -3.63 7.13 -21.63
N LEU A 83 -4.83 7.54 -21.23
CA LEU A 83 -5.05 8.19 -19.94
C LEU A 83 -4.78 7.25 -18.76
N LEU A 84 -5.21 6.00 -18.87
CA LEU A 84 -4.99 4.97 -17.85
C LEU A 84 -3.49 4.60 -17.74
N ALA A 85 -2.79 4.47 -18.87
CA ALA A 85 -1.36 4.20 -18.86
C ALA A 85 -0.56 5.37 -18.29
N ALA A 86 -1.04 6.62 -18.43
CA ALA A 86 -0.35 7.81 -17.92
C ALA A 86 -0.34 7.88 -16.38
N VAL A 87 -1.36 7.34 -15.70
CA VAL A 87 -1.43 7.33 -14.23
C VAL A 87 -0.66 6.18 -13.59
N LEU A 88 -0.31 5.15 -14.37
CA LEU A 88 0.54 4.07 -13.90
C LEU A 88 2.01 4.50 -13.83
N PRO A 89 2.80 3.91 -12.92
CA PRO A 89 4.26 4.06 -12.93
C PRO A 89 4.85 3.64 -14.29
N VAL A 90 5.97 4.26 -14.66
CA VAL A 90 6.61 4.03 -15.98
C VAL A 90 7.04 2.57 -16.12
N GLU A 91 7.58 2.03 -15.03
CA GLU A 91 8.07 0.66 -14.88
C GLU A 91 6.98 -0.42 -14.96
N THR A 92 5.70 -0.06 -14.77
CA THR A 92 4.61 -1.06 -14.71
C THR A 92 4.17 -1.52 -16.10
N VAL A 93 4.14 -0.62 -17.08
CA VAL A 93 3.66 -0.88 -18.44
C VAL A 93 4.46 -0.09 -19.50
N PRO A 94 5.79 -0.27 -19.55
CA PRO A 94 6.65 0.56 -20.39
C PRO A 94 6.33 0.41 -21.89
N LEU A 95 6.04 -0.79 -22.40
CA LEU A 95 5.68 -0.97 -23.83
C LEU A 95 4.35 -0.30 -24.16
N THR A 96 3.33 -0.48 -23.31
CA THR A 96 2.04 0.22 -23.44
C THR A 96 2.27 1.73 -23.52
N ARG A 97 3.06 2.29 -22.60
CA ARG A 97 3.37 3.73 -22.57
C ARG A 97 4.10 4.20 -23.82
N ALA A 98 5.07 3.43 -24.31
CA ALA A 98 5.81 3.73 -25.54
C ALA A 98 4.88 3.83 -26.75
N VAL A 99 3.97 2.88 -26.89
CA VAL A 99 2.96 2.84 -27.96
C VAL A 99 2.05 4.05 -27.93
N PHE A 100 1.63 4.50 -26.74
CA PHE A 100 0.76 5.67 -26.59
C PHE A 100 1.50 7.01 -26.53
N GLN A 101 2.80 7.02 -26.87
CA GLN A 101 3.67 8.20 -26.87
C GLN A 101 3.71 8.91 -25.51
N LEU A 102 3.76 8.10 -24.46
CA LEU A 102 4.02 8.54 -23.10
C LEU A 102 5.50 8.32 -22.79
N GLU A 103 5.98 8.96 -21.73
CA GLU A 103 7.31 8.71 -21.20
C GLU A 103 7.46 7.22 -20.85
N SER A 104 8.46 6.59 -21.44
CA SER A 104 8.74 5.16 -21.36
C SER A 104 10.24 4.89 -21.48
N GLU A 105 10.64 3.67 -21.12
CA GLU A 105 12.01 3.20 -21.27
C GLU A 105 12.42 3.17 -22.76
N PRO A 106 13.67 3.56 -23.09
CA PRO A 106 14.15 3.57 -24.47
C PRO A 106 14.00 2.21 -25.17
N ASN A 107 14.25 1.12 -24.44
CA ASN A 107 14.15 -0.25 -24.96
C ASN A 107 12.73 -0.60 -25.41
N SER A 108 11.71 -0.12 -24.71
CA SER A 108 10.31 -0.38 -25.07
C SER A 108 9.85 0.41 -26.29
N VAL A 109 10.44 1.60 -26.52
CA VAL A 109 10.22 2.37 -27.74
C VAL A 109 10.84 1.66 -28.95
N GLU A 110 12.02 1.08 -28.77
CA GLU A 110 12.69 0.26 -29.78
C GLU A 110 11.91 -1.03 -30.06
N GLU A 111 11.48 -1.76 -29.01
CA GLU A 111 10.63 -2.96 -29.13
C GLU A 111 9.36 -2.66 -29.92
N ALA A 112 8.64 -1.56 -29.62
CA ALA A 112 7.46 -1.18 -30.40
C ALA A 112 7.77 -0.97 -31.90
N ARG A 113 8.92 -0.36 -32.23
CA ARG A 113 9.36 -0.18 -33.62
C ARG A 113 9.71 -1.51 -34.29
N ASP A 114 10.31 -2.44 -33.57
CA ASP A 114 10.64 -3.79 -34.09
C ASP A 114 9.38 -4.58 -34.46
N TYR A 115 8.28 -4.37 -33.74
CA TYR A 115 6.97 -4.89 -34.12
C TYR A 115 6.32 -4.16 -35.30
N GLY A 116 6.98 -3.15 -35.89
CA GLY A 116 6.47 -2.36 -37.01
C GLY A 116 5.49 -1.26 -36.61
N TYR A 117 5.45 -0.86 -35.33
CA TYR A 117 4.58 0.23 -34.88
C TYR A 117 5.04 1.58 -35.44
N THR A 118 4.08 2.32 -35.96
CA THR A 118 4.24 3.73 -36.33
C THR A 118 3.33 4.59 -35.47
N ALA A 119 3.87 5.70 -34.96
CA ALA A 119 3.16 6.61 -34.08
C ALA A 119 1.81 7.06 -34.70
N GLY A 120 0.70 6.68 -34.06
CA GLY A 120 -0.66 7.00 -34.51
C GLY A 120 -1.24 6.03 -35.55
N GLY A 121 -0.45 5.10 -36.09
CA GLY A 121 -0.90 4.05 -37.00
C GLY A 121 -1.75 2.97 -36.34
N PRO A 122 -2.27 2.00 -37.11
CA PRO A 122 -2.91 0.80 -36.55
C PRO A 122 -1.89 0.01 -35.71
N LEU A 123 -2.36 -0.63 -34.64
CA LEU A 123 -1.50 -1.51 -33.86
C LEU A 123 -1.40 -2.88 -34.55
N PRO A 124 -0.19 -3.41 -34.79
CA PRO A 124 -0.01 -4.78 -35.24
C PRO A 124 -0.57 -5.78 -34.21
N ASP A 125 -1.21 -6.85 -34.66
CA ASP A 125 -1.80 -7.86 -33.76
C ASP A 125 -0.77 -8.50 -32.83
N ALA A 126 0.45 -8.75 -33.32
CA ALA A 126 1.55 -9.25 -32.52
C ALA A 126 1.95 -8.30 -31.39
N LEU A 127 1.90 -6.98 -31.65
CA LEU A 127 2.17 -5.96 -30.65
C LEU A 127 1.03 -5.87 -29.63
N LEU A 128 -0.22 -6.01 -30.06
CA LEU A 128 -1.37 -6.05 -29.15
C LEU A 128 -1.27 -7.20 -28.16
N GLU A 129 -0.92 -8.39 -28.64
CA GLU A 129 -0.76 -9.55 -27.79
C GLU A 129 0.41 -9.36 -26.82
N ARG A 130 1.52 -8.77 -27.28
CA ARG A 130 2.66 -8.42 -26.43
C ARG A 130 2.31 -7.42 -25.33
N ILE A 131 1.53 -6.38 -25.65
CA ILE A 131 1.02 -5.40 -24.66
C ILE A 131 0.07 -6.07 -23.66
N ARG A 132 -0.79 -6.98 -24.13
CA ARG A 132 -1.70 -7.73 -23.26
C ARG A 132 -0.93 -8.63 -22.31
N GLU A 133 0.12 -9.28 -22.80
CA GLU A 133 1.03 -10.09 -21.99
C GLU A 133 1.74 -9.24 -20.94
N GLU A 134 2.27 -8.06 -21.32
CA GLU A 134 2.85 -7.09 -20.39
C GLU A 134 1.86 -6.74 -19.27
N CYS A 135 0.66 -6.28 -19.61
CA CYS A 135 -0.37 -5.91 -18.63
C CYS A 135 -0.74 -7.09 -17.72
N THR A 136 -0.86 -8.29 -18.28
CA THR A 136 -1.18 -9.51 -17.51
C THR A 136 -0.06 -9.87 -16.54
N ASN A 137 1.20 -9.76 -16.97
CA ASN A 137 2.37 -10.00 -16.13
C ASN A 137 2.44 -8.97 -14.98
N SER A 138 2.13 -7.71 -15.25
CA SER A 138 2.08 -6.66 -14.22
C SER A 138 0.93 -6.87 -13.22
N VAL A 139 -0.24 -7.33 -13.67
CA VAL A 139 -1.32 -7.75 -12.76
C VAL A 139 -0.85 -8.90 -11.86
N GLN A 140 -0.20 -9.92 -12.43
CA GLN A 140 0.32 -11.04 -11.63
C GLN A 140 1.40 -10.59 -10.64
N ALA A 141 2.29 -9.68 -11.04
CA ALA A 141 3.32 -9.12 -10.18
C ALA A 141 2.70 -8.36 -8.99
N ASN A 142 1.74 -7.48 -9.26
CA ASN A 142 1.04 -6.71 -8.22
C ASN A 142 0.19 -7.60 -7.30
N LEU A 143 -0.44 -8.66 -7.83
CA LEU A 143 -1.13 -9.66 -7.01
C LEU A 143 -0.18 -10.44 -6.10
N ARG A 144 1.02 -10.79 -6.58
CA ARG A 144 2.05 -11.44 -5.75
C ARG A 144 2.54 -10.48 -4.65
N GLU A 145 2.79 -9.22 -4.98
CA GLU A 145 3.17 -8.21 -3.99
C GLU A 145 2.08 -8.03 -2.93
N ARG A 146 0.80 -7.97 -3.34
CA ARG A 146 -0.35 -7.93 -2.43
C ARG A 146 -0.40 -9.15 -1.51
N ALA A 147 -0.17 -10.35 -2.05
CA ALA A 147 -0.17 -11.57 -1.26
C ALA A 147 0.94 -11.56 -0.18
N LEU A 148 2.12 -11.00 -0.52
CA LEU A 148 3.25 -10.86 0.40
C LEU A 148 3.04 -9.75 1.44
N SER A 149 2.34 -8.67 1.09
CA SER A 149 2.08 -7.53 1.99
C SER A 149 0.88 -7.77 2.93
N SER A 150 0.02 -8.74 2.63
CA SER A 150 -1.16 -9.05 3.43
C SER A 150 -0.81 -9.45 4.89
N PRO A 151 -1.44 -8.83 5.90
CA PRO A 151 -1.25 -9.18 7.32
C PRO A 151 -1.52 -10.66 7.64
N ARG A 152 -2.40 -11.32 6.86
CA ARG A 152 -2.71 -12.75 7.01
C ARG A 152 -1.49 -13.64 6.74
N HIS A 153 -0.61 -13.24 5.82
CA HIS A 153 0.61 -13.98 5.52
C HIS A 153 1.65 -13.85 6.66
N ARG A 154 1.65 -12.70 7.35
CA ARG A 154 2.51 -12.43 8.53
C ARG A 154 2.11 -13.28 9.74
N ILE A 155 0.82 -13.54 9.93
CA ILE A 155 0.31 -14.41 11.02
C ILE A 155 0.68 -15.88 10.79
N LEU A 156 0.67 -16.35 9.54
CA LEU A 156 1.11 -17.71 9.19
C LEU A 156 2.62 -17.92 9.39
N TRP A 157 3.44 -16.92 9.09
CA TRP A 157 4.90 -16.97 9.34
C TRP A 157 5.26 -16.98 10.83
N TRP A 158 4.48 -16.33 11.69
CA TRP A 158 4.68 -16.34 13.15
C TRP A 158 4.34 -17.69 13.80
N ARG A 159 3.43 -18.49 13.23
CA ARG A 159 3.07 -19.81 13.77
C ARG A 159 4.02 -20.94 13.37
N GLY A 160 4.97 -20.68 12.46
CA GLY A 160 5.87 -21.68 11.90
C GLY A 160 7.30 -21.72 12.47
N ARG A 161 7.65 -20.84 13.43
CA ARG A 161 8.97 -20.94 14.08
C ARG A 161 8.92 -21.98 15.20
N PRO A 162 9.78 -23.02 15.19
CA PRO A 162 9.99 -23.82 16.38
C PRO A 162 10.51 -22.90 17.48
N ALA A 163 9.96 -23.08 18.69
CA ALA A 163 10.31 -22.32 19.89
C ALA A 163 11.79 -22.47 20.26
#